data_AF-A0A2D5I259-F1
#
_entry.id   AF-A0A2D5I259-F1
#
_cell.length_a   1.000
_cell.length_b   1.000
_cell.length_c   1.000
_cell.angle_alpha   90.00
_cell.angle_beta   90.00
_cell.angle_gamma   90.00
#
_symmetry.space_group_name_H-M   'P 1'
#
loop_
_entity.id
_entity.type
_entity.pdbx_description
1 polymer ?
#
loop_
_entity_poly.entity_id
_entity_poly.type
_entity_poly.pdbx_seq_one_letter_code
_entity_poly.pdbx_strand_id
1 'polypeptide(L)'
;MKISIFFIKRPVFTLVTSFLIMFVGGVSIFDLSIREYPKIDEPVVSVRTDYKGAAPDIIESQITKPLEDSIAGIEGIKTLSSVSRQGRSNITVRFRTYRDPDDAASDVRGRVSRVLNRLPIEAKPPRISKVESDASPIIWMTLTSDEVPLMDLSFIAQNVIKPRLQSLPGAADVRIYGDRKYSMRIWLDTYKLAAHGLTVQDVERAVQEQNLEVPAGRIETRGRELSVIAMTNLTEPKEFENIILETKSNGGFVRIKDIAIVELGPEDERRVARYKGRPSIALGI
;
A
#
# COMPACT_ATOMS: atom_id res chain seq x y z
N MET A 1 29.91 -49.58 -31.36
CA MET A 1 31.16 -49.09 -30.72
C MET A 1 31.09 -49.44 -29.24
N LYS A 2 32.06 -50.20 -28.70
CA LYS A 2 32.09 -50.56 -27.28
C LYS A 2 32.76 -49.43 -26.48
N ILE A 3 31.97 -48.50 -25.96
CA ILE A 3 32.42 -47.31 -25.21
C ILE A 3 33.38 -47.71 -24.07
N SER A 4 33.10 -48.80 -23.36
CA SER A 4 33.95 -49.29 -22.27
C SER A 4 35.37 -49.65 -22.73
N ILE A 5 35.55 -50.23 -23.92
CA ILE A 5 36.88 -50.62 -24.44
C ILE A 5 37.72 -49.38 -24.78
N PHE A 6 37.09 -48.27 -25.18
CA PHE A 6 37.77 -47.01 -25.48
C PHE A 6 38.44 -46.40 -24.23
N PHE A 7 37.72 -46.35 -23.10
CA PHE A 7 38.25 -45.85 -21.83
C PHE A 7 39.29 -46.80 -21.20
N ILE A 8 39.16 -48.12 -21.40
CA ILE A 8 40.14 -49.10 -20.91
C ILE A 8 41.47 -49.00 -21.68
N LYS A 9 41.43 -48.81 -23.01
CA LYS A 9 42.65 -48.74 -23.84
C LYS A 9 43.40 -47.41 -23.74
N ARG A 10 42.79 -46.35 -23.17
CA ARG A 10 43.39 -45.01 -23.05
C ARG A 10 43.37 -44.53 -21.58
N PRO A 11 44.23 -45.08 -20.70
CA PRO A 11 44.21 -44.78 -19.27
C PRO A 11 44.45 -43.30 -18.95
N VAL A 12 45.30 -42.61 -19.72
CA VAL A 12 45.57 -41.18 -19.56
C VAL A 12 44.32 -40.34 -19.85
N PHE A 13 43.59 -40.66 -20.92
CA PHE A 13 42.36 -39.95 -21.27
C PHE A 13 41.30 -40.11 -20.17
N THR A 14 41.12 -41.34 -19.68
CA THR A 14 40.18 -41.65 -18.59
C THR A 14 40.50 -40.88 -17.31
N LEU A 15 41.79 -40.81 -16.93
CA LEU A 15 42.22 -40.03 -15.76
C LEU A 15 41.94 -38.54 -15.93
N VAL A 16 42.30 -37.96 -17.08
CA VAL A 16 42.06 -36.54 -17.36
C VAL A 16 40.57 -36.21 -17.34
N THR A 17 39.72 -37.04 -17.96
CA THR A 17 38.26 -36.84 -17.92
C THR A 17 37.71 -36.97 -16.50
N SER A 18 38.19 -37.91 -15.69
CA SER A 18 37.76 -38.07 -14.30
C SER A 18 38.17 -36.88 -13.44
N PHE A 19 39.41 -36.40 -13.59
CA PHE A 19 39.88 -35.19 -12.89
C PHE A 19 39.13 -33.94 -13.35
N LEU A 20 38.79 -33.84 -14.64
CA LEU A 20 37.98 -32.74 -15.15
C LEU A 20 36.58 -32.75 -14.53
N ILE A 21 35.91 -33.91 -14.47
CA ILE A 21 34.59 -34.04 -13.84
C ILE A 21 34.67 -33.71 -12.34
N MET A 22 35.70 -34.20 -11.65
CA MET A 22 35.89 -33.92 -10.22
C MET A 22 36.19 -32.45 -9.96
N PHE A 23 36.98 -31.79 -10.83
CA PHE A 23 37.25 -30.36 -10.74
C PHE A 23 35.99 -29.54 -10.99
N VAL A 24 35.22 -29.85 -12.04
CA VAL A 24 33.95 -29.17 -12.35
C VAL A 24 32.94 -29.39 -11.23
N GLY A 25 32.82 -30.61 -10.69
CA GLY A 25 31.97 -30.92 -9.55
C GLY A 25 32.41 -30.17 -8.28
N GLY A 26 33.72 -30.08 -8.05
CA GLY A 26 34.31 -29.34 -6.95
C GLY A 26 34.04 -27.84 -7.03
N VAL A 27 34.11 -27.23 -8.21
CA VAL A 27 33.74 -25.80 -8.40
C VAL A 27 32.22 -25.62 -8.24
N SER A 28 31.43 -26.51 -8.82
CA SER A 28 29.96 -26.40 -8.82
C SER A 28 29.34 -26.50 -7.42
N ILE A 29 29.99 -27.17 -6.47
CA ILE A 29 29.49 -27.28 -5.09
C ILE A 29 29.50 -25.92 -4.36
N PHE A 30 30.41 -25.03 -4.72
CA PHE A 30 30.52 -23.70 -4.12
C PHE A 30 29.52 -22.70 -4.71
N ASP A 31 29.10 -22.90 -5.96
CA ASP A 31 28.10 -22.06 -6.64
C ASP A 31 26.65 -22.54 -6.42
N LEU A 32 26.45 -23.73 -5.85
CA LEU A 32 25.12 -24.29 -5.65
C LEU A 32 24.36 -23.50 -4.56
N SER A 33 23.27 -22.84 -4.94
CA SER A 33 22.38 -22.16 -4.00
C SER A 33 21.73 -23.18 -3.04
N ILE A 34 22.09 -23.11 -1.76
CA ILE A 34 21.46 -23.90 -0.70
C ILE A 34 20.08 -23.31 -0.41
N ARG A 35 19.04 -24.15 -0.45
CA ARG A 35 17.65 -23.77 -0.16
C ARG A 35 17.04 -24.79 0.79
N GLU A 36 16.32 -24.32 1.80
CA GLU A 36 15.65 -25.18 2.80
C GLU A 36 14.44 -25.91 2.20
N TYR A 37 13.75 -25.28 1.23
CA TYR A 37 12.58 -25.83 0.54
C TYR A 37 12.70 -25.70 -0.98
N PRO A 38 12.07 -26.60 -1.76
CA PRO A 38 11.94 -26.43 -3.21
C PRO A 38 11.18 -25.13 -3.51
N LYS A 39 11.59 -24.42 -4.57
CA LYS A 39 10.93 -23.20 -5.01
C LYS A 39 9.55 -23.54 -5.61
N ILE A 40 8.51 -23.42 -4.81
CA ILE A 40 7.12 -23.52 -5.27
C ILE A 40 6.55 -22.11 -5.29
N ASP A 41 6.65 -21.44 -6.43
CA ASP A 41 6.00 -20.15 -6.63
C ASP A 41 4.52 -20.41 -6.96
N GLU A 42 3.66 -20.50 -5.94
CA GLU A 42 2.21 -20.51 -6.21
C GLU A 42 1.77 -19.08 -6.62
N PRO A 43 1.17 -18.90 -7.81
CA PRO A 43 0.67 -17.60 -8.22
C PRO A 43 -0.49 -17.17 -7.31
N VAL A 44 -0.26 -16.14 -6.49
CA VAL A 44 -1.26 -15.58 -5.59
C VAL A 44 -1.52 -14.12 -5.92
N VAL A 45 -2.79 -13.78 -6.07
CA VAL A 45 -3.25 -12.40 -6.25
C VAL A 45 -4.16 -12.07 -5.08
N SER A 46 -3.90 -10.96 -4.41
CA SER A 46 -4.78 -10.45 -3.38
C SER A 46 -5.45 -9.15 -3.80
N VAL A 47 -6.70 -8.99 -3.35
CA VAL A 47 -7.52 -7.80 -3.55
C VAL A 47 -7.90 -7.26 -2.18
N ARG A 48 -7.51 -6.03 -1.89
CA ARG A 48 -7.83 -5.36 -0.63
C ARG A 48 -8.72 -4.15 -0.89
N THR A 49 -9.84 -4.09 -0.20
CA THR A 49 -10.79 -2.97 -0.26
C THR A 49 -11.00 -2.41 1.14
N ASP A 50 -10.82 -1.10 1.31
CA ASP A 50 -11.00 -0.42 2.59
C ASP A 50 -12.35 0.33 2.58
N TYR A 51 -13.24 0.02 3.53
CA TYR A 51 -14.52 0.74 3.72
C TYR A 51 -14.68 1.09 5.19
N LYS A 52 -14.05 2.20 5.60
CA LYS A 52 -13.93 2.62 7.00
C LYS A 52 -15.32 2.83 7.62
N GLY A 53 -15.51 2.36 8.85
CA GLY A 53 -16.75 2.55 9.61
C GLY A 53 -17.82 1.47 9.43
N ALA A 54 -17.70 0.60 8.42
CA ALA A 54 -18.64 -0.49 8.20
C ALA A 54 -18.36 -1.72 9.09
N ALA A 55 -19.44 -2.38 9.53
CA ALA A 55 -19.38 -3.66 10.25
C ALA A 55 -18.96 -4.81 9.31
N PRO A 56 -18.38 -5.90 9.85
CA PRO A 56 -17.94 -7.05 9.04
C PRO A 56 -19.04 -7.61 8.12
N ASP A 57 -20.27 -7.74 8.61
CA ASP A 57 -21.40 -8.31 7.86
C ASP A 57 -21.81 -7.43 6.66
N ILE A 58 -21.73 -6.10 6.82
CA ILE A 58 -21.98 -5.14 5.74
C ILE A 58 -20.87 -5.21 4.70
N ILE A 59 -19.62 -5.34 5.14
CA ILE A 59 -18.47 -5.50 4.24
C ILE A 59 -18.58 -6.80 3.46
N GLU A 60 -18.96 -7.89 4.12
CA GLU A 60 -19.15 -9.17 3.46
C GLU A 60 -20.22 -9.07 2.36
N SER A 61 -21.38 -8.54 2.68
CA SER A 61 -22.53 -8.47 1.76
C SER A 61 -22.36 -7.45 0.64
N GLN A 62 -21.80 -6.26 0.91
CA GLN A 62 -21.72 -5.16 -0.06
C GLN A 62 -20.41 -5.08 -0.83
N ILE A 63 -19.33 -5.68 -0.32
CA ILE A 63 -17.99 -5.59 -0.93
C ILE A 63 -17.44 -6.96 -1.26
N THR A 64 -17.31 -7.85 -0.27
CA THR A 64 -16.61 -9.13 -0.45
C THR A 64 -17.37 -10.04 -1.41
N LYS A 65 -18.67 -10.30 -1.21
CA LYS A 65 -19.47 -11.16 -2.09
C LYS A 65 -19.50 -10.68 -3.55
N PRO A 66 -19.81 -9.41 -3.86
CA PRO A 66 -19.78 -8.93 -5.24
C PRO A 66 -18.41 -9.06 -5.92
N LEU A 67 -17.32 -8.89 -5.17
CA LEU A 67 -15.96 -9.06 -5.69
C LEU A 67 -15.64 -10.55 -5.90
N GLU A 68 -15.98 -11.41 -4.93
CA GLU A 68 -15.81 -12.86 -5.03
C GLU A 68 -16.56 -13.44 -6.22
N ASP A 69 -17.85 -13.11 -6.39
CA ASP A 69 -18.67 -13.60 -7.49
C ASP A 69 -18.09 -13.20 -8.86
N SER A 70 -17.54 -11.99 -8.95
CA SER A 70 -16.88 -11.52 -10.17
C SER A 70 -15.59 -12.29 -10.44
N ILE A 71 -14.77 -12.52 -9.41
CA ILE A 71 -13.45 -13.17 -9.49
C ILE A 71 -13.59 -14.68 -9.71
N ALA A 72 -14.60 -15.33 -9.13
CA ALA A 72 -14.80 -16.78 -9.20
C ALA A 72 -14.95 -17.30 -10.65
N GLY A 73 -15.35 -16.44 -11.59
CA GLY A 73 -15.44 -16.77 -13.02
C GLY A 73 -14.11 -16.74 -13.79
N ILE A 74 -12.97 -16.57 -13.12
CA ILE A 74 -11.64 -16.66 -13.76
C ILE A 74 -11.18 -18.12 -13.82
N GLU A 75 -10.68 -18.53 -14.98
CA GLU A 75 -10.14 -19.88 -15.16
C GLU A 75 -8.79 -20.05 -14.43
N GLY A 76 -8.54 -21.27 -13.93
CA GLY A 76 -7.26 -21.61 -13.31
C GLY A 76 -7.15 -21.21 -11.83
N ILE A 77 -8.24 -20.76 -11.20
CA ILE A 77 -8.31 -20.61 -9.74
C ILE A 77 -8.23 -22.01 -9.09
N LYS A 78 -7.31 -22.16 -8.14
CA LYS A 78 -7.19 -23.33 -7.25
C LYS A 78 -8.04 -23.14 -6.01
N THR A 79 -7.91 -22.00 -5.36
CA THR A 79 -8.70 -21.63 -4.16
C THR A 79 -8.97 -20.13 -4.14
N LEU A 80 -10.17 -19.77 -3.71
CA LEU A 80 -10.58 -18.41 -3.41
C LEU A 80 -10.92 -18.34 -1.91
N SER A 81 -10.28 -17.42 -1.17
CA SER A 81 -10.53 -17.21 0.25
C SER A 81 -10.70 -15.73 0.51
N SER A 82 -11.65 -15.37 1.36
CA SER A 82 -11.85 -13.99 1.81
C SER A 82 -11.91 -13.87 3.32
N VAL A 83 -11.55 -12.69 3.81
CA VAL A 83 -11.63 -12.32 5.21
C VAL A 83 -12.18 -10.90 5.30
N SER A 84 -13.38 -10.78 5.85
CA SER A 84 -14.03 -9.49 6.13
C SER A 84 -13.78 -9.12 7.59
N ARG A 85 -13.20 -7.95 7.84
CA ARG A 85 -12.99 -7.37 9.17
C ARG A 85 -13.63 -5.99 9.20
N GLN A 86 -13.84 -5.43 10.39
CA GLN A 86 -14.35 -4.08 10.52
C GLN A 86 -13.49 -3.10 9.72
N GLY A 87 -14.10 -2.34 8.82
CA GLY A 87 -13.42 -1.37 7.98
C GLY A 87 -12.67 -1.90 6.74
N ARG A 88 -12.55 -3.23 6.53
CA ARG A 88 -11.72 -3.80 5.45
C ARG A 88 -12.17 -5.19 4.97
N SER A 89 -12.08 -5.40 3.66
CA SER A 89 -12.16 -6.70 3.00
C SER A 89 -10.79 -7.10 2.40
N ASN A 90 -10.36 -8.34 2.64
CA ASN A 90 -9.22 -8.97 1.98
C ASN A 90 -9.70 -10.22 1.24
N ILE A 91 -9.40 -10.33 -0.05
CA ILE A 91 -9.65 -11.51 -0.87
C ILE A 91 -8.30 -12.02 -1.37
N THR A 92 -8.07 -13.31 -1.25
CA THR A 92 -6.86 -14.01 -1.69
C THR A 92 -7.25 -15.07 -2.71
N VAL A 93 -6.72 -14.92 -3.92
CA VAL A 93 -6.95 -15.81 -5.06
C VAL A 93 -5.66 -16.57 -5.32
N ARG A 94 -5.68 -17.88 -5.15
CA ARG A 94 -4.56 -18.75 -5.45
C ARG A 94 -4.84 -19.47 -6.76
N PHE A 95 -3.95 -19.32 -7.72
CA PHE A 95 -4.04 -19.94 -9.03
C PHE A 95 -3.25 -21.26 -9.08
N ARG A 96 -3.50 -22.07 -10.10
CA ARG A 96 -2.70 -23.27 -10.39
C ARG A 96 -1.30 -22.88 -10.86
N THR A 97 -0.31 -23.71 -10.57
CA THR A 97 1.13 -23.44 -10.79
C THR A 97 1.54 -23.16 -12.24
N TYR A 98 0.72 -23.55 -13.22
CA TYR A 98 1.00 -23.27 -14.64
C TYR A 98 0.55 -21.87 -15.09
N ARG A 99 -0.18 -21.12 -14.26
CA ARG A 99 -0.67 -19.78 -14.60
C ARG A 99 0.41 -18.76 -14.30
N ASP A 100 0.65 -17.86 -15.25
CA ASP A 100 1.51 -16.72 -15.04
C ASP A 100 0.89 -15.73 -14.02
N PRO A 101 1.64 -15.25 -12.99
CA PRO A 101 1.14 -14.30 -12.00
C PRO A 101 0.71 -12.95 -12.57
N ASP A 102 1.35 -12.46 -13.64
CA ASP A 102 1.05 -11.16 -14.26
C ASP A 102 -0.25 -11.22 -15.06
N ASP A 103 -0.46 -12.31 -15.78
CA ASP A 103 -1.73 -12.58 -16.45
C ASP A 103 -2.87 -12.73 -15.44
N ALA A 104 -2.65 -13.53 -14.38
CA ALA A 104 -3.63 -13.74 -13.32
C ALA A 104 -4.03 -12.42 -12.64
N ALA A 105 -3.06 -11.55 -12.35
CA ALA A 105 -3.33 -10.24 -11.78
C ALA A 105 -4.09 -9.32 -12.74
N SER A 106 -3.83 -9.43 -14.04
CA SER A 106 -4.54 -8.67 -15.08
C SER A 106 -5.98 -9.13 -15.25
N ASP A 107 -6.23 -10.44 -15.22
CA ASP A 107 -7.58 -11.03 -15.24
C ASP A 107 -8.39 -10.60 -14.01
N VAL A 108 -7.79 -10.69 -12.82
CA VAL A 108 -8.42 -10.23 -11.57
C VAL A 108 -8.75 -8.75 -11.65
N ARG A 109 -7.81 -7.91 -12.09
CA ARG A 109 -8.04 -6.47 -12.28
C ARG A 109 -9.21 -6.22 -13.24
N GLY A 110 -9.26 -6.91 -14.37
CA GLY A 110 -10.35 -6.80 -15.33
C GLY A 110 -11.72 -7.21 -14.74
N ARG A 111 -11.76 -8.24 -13.90
CA ARG A 111 -12.98 -8.71 -13.23
C ARG A 111 -13.45 -7.76 -12.14
N VAL A 112 -12.51 -7.25 -11.33
CA VAL A 112 -12.79 -6.24 -10.29
C VAL A 112 -13.32 -4.96 -10.92
N SER A 113 -12.70 -4.47 -12.01
CA SER A 113 -13.12 -3.25 -12.69
C SER A 113 -14.57 -3.28 -13.16
N ARG A 114 -15.10 -4.45 -13.55
CA ARG A 114 -16.50 -4.58 -14.01
C ARG A 114 -17.53 -4.42 -12.90
N VAL A 115 -17.15 -4.66 -11.65
CA VAL A 115 -18.04 -4.59 -10.49
C VAL A 115 -17.77 -3.38 -9.60
N LEU A 116 -16.84 -2.50 -9.97
CA LEU A 116 -16.59 -1.24 -9.25
C LEU A 116 -17.86 -0.43 -9.04
N ASN A 117 -18.73 -0.36 -10.06
CA ASN A 117 -19.99 0.38 -10.00
C ASN A 117 -21.04 -0.25 -9.06
N ARG A 118 -20.83 -1.50 -8.62
CA ARG A 118 -21.70 -2.17 -7.63
C ARG A 118 -21.21 -1.97 -6.20
N LEU A 119 -20.00 -1.43 -6.01
CA LEU A 119 -19.47 -1.11 -4.69
C LEU A 119 -20.06 0.21 -4.19
N PRO A 120 -20.21 0.40 -2.87
CA PRO A 120 -20.61 1.68 -2.30
C PRO A 120 -19.64 2.80 -2.72
N ILE A 121 -20.18 3.98 -3.02
CA ILE A 121 -19.39 5.16 -3.46
C ILE A 121 -18.37 5.60 -2.40
N GLU A 122 -18.70 5.38 -1.13
CA GLU A 122 -17.86 5.70 0.02
C GLU A 122 -16.68 4.72 0.21
N ALA A 123 -16.72 3.55 -0.44
CA ALA A 123 -15.65 2.56 -0.34
C ALA A 123 -14.45 2.98 -1.19
N LYS A 124 -13.24 2.78 -0.66
CA LYS A 124 -12.03 3.04 -1.45
C LYS A 124 -11.92 2.03 -2.59
N PRO A 125 -11.37 2.43 -3.76
CA PRO A 125 -11.11 1.50 -4.85
C PRO A 125 -10.29 0.29 -4.38
N PRO A 126 -10.66 -0.94 -4.80
CA PRO A 126 -9.89 -2.15 -4.48
C PRO A 126 -8.45 -2.06 -5.00
N ARG A 127 -7.48 -2.42 -4.16
CA ARG A 127 -6.07 -2.52 -4.53
C ARG A 127 -5.70 -3.97 -4.81
N ILE A 128 -5.14 -4.22 -5.98
CA ILE A 128 -4.69 -5.54 -6.42
C ILE A 128 -3.18 -5.67 -6.17
N SER A 129 -2.73 -6.79 -5.62
CA SER A 129 -1.31 -7.07 -5.35
C SER A 129 -0.96 -8.52 -5.68
N LYS A 130 0.26 -8.76 -6.18
CA LYS A 130 0.78 -10.08 -6.58
C LYS A 130 1.41 -10.86 -5.40
N VAL A 131 1.02 -10.50 -4.19
CA VAL A 131 1.47 -11.10 -2.94
C VAL A 131 0.25 -11.36 -2.06
N GLU A 132 0.37 -12.30 -1.15
CA GLU A 132 -0.65 -12.53 -0.14
C GLU A 132 -0.82 -11.27 0.73
N SER A 133 -2.09 -10.84 0.87
CA SER A 133 -2.44 -9.66 1.66
C SER A 133 -2.02 -9.80 3.14
N ASP A 134 -1.96 -11.03 3.63
CA ASP A 134 -1.60 -11.39 5.00
C ASP A 134 -0.21 -12.06 5.10
N ALA A 135 0.63 -11.94 4.04
CA ALA A 135 2.02 -12.42 4.07
C ALA A 135 2.78 -11.83 5.25
N SER A 136 3.55 -12.68 5.95
CA SER A 136 4.43 -12.26 7.04
C SER A 136 5.78 -11.78 6.47
N PRO A 137 6.30 -10.63 6.94
CA PRO A 137 7.64 -10.18 6.58
C PRO A 137 8.71 -11.20 6.97
N ILE A 138 9.73 -11.34 6.12
CA ILE A 138 10.88 -12.23 6.37
C ILE A 138 11.95 -11.46 7.14
N ILE A 139 12.11 -10.17 6.85
CA ILE A 139 13.09 -9.29 7.51
C ILE A 139 12.35 -8.18 8.24
N TRP A 140 12.69 -8.01 9.52
CA TRP A 140 12.24 -6.90 10.34
C TRP A 140 13.37 -5.93 10.57
N MET A 141 13.16 -4.67 10.17
CA MET A 141 14.05 -3.56 10.46
C MET A 141 13.30 -2.59 11.37
N THR A 142 13.94 -2.10 12.42
CA THR A 142 13.28 -1.16 13.33
C THR A 142 14.07 0.13 13.44
N LEU A 143 13.37 1.26 13.30
CA LEU A 143 13.90 2.61 13.44
C LEU A 143 13.54 3.14 14.83
N THR A 144 14.55 3.64 15.51
CA THR A 144 14.45 4.30 16.81
C THR A 144 15.40 5.50 16.81
N SER A 145 15.02 6.58 17.48
CA SER A 145 15.86 7.75 17.70
C SER A 145 15.46 8.38 19.03
N ASP A 146 16.45 8.92 19.74
CA ASP A 146 16.22 9.67 20.98
C ASP A 146 16.09 11.20 20.70
N GLU A 147 16.57 11.67 19.55
CA GLU A 147 16.55 13.09 19.15
C GLU A 147 15.41 13.43 18.18
N VAL A 148 15.04 12.48 17.32
CA VAL A 148 14.06 12.71 16.24
C VAL A 148 12.67 12.26 16.70
N PRO A 149 11.65 13.14 16.64
CA PRO A 149 10.28 12.77 16.94
C PRO A 149 9.78 11.59 16.11
N LEU A 150 8.90 10.77 16.69
CA LEU A 150 8.40 9.56 16.02
C LEU A 150 7.65 9.86 14.72
N MET A 151 7.01 11.03 14.61
CA MET A 151 6.34 11.45 13.38
C MET A 151 7.34 11.75 12.25
N ASP A 152 8.46 12.40 12.56
CA ASP A 152 9.54 12.64 11.59
C ASP A 152 10.23 11.34 11.18
N LEU A 153 10.47 10.43 12.13
CA LEU A 153 10.94 9.09 11.80
C LEU A 153 9.98 8.36 10.86
N SER A 154 8.66 8.53 11.04
CA SER A 154 7.64 7.93 10.17
C SER A 154 7.73 8.48 8.76
N PHE A 155 7.94 9.79 8.65
CA PHE A 155 8.13 10.45 7.36
C PHE A 155 9.39 9.94 6.65
N ILE A 156 10.52 9.82 7.35
CA ILE A 156 11.77 9.28 6.79
C ILE A 156 11.59 7.81 6.38
N ALA A 157 10.95 7.00 7.22
CA ALA A 157 10.67 5.60 6.94
C ALA A 157 9.84 5.43 5.66
N GLN A 158 8.78 6.23 5.52
CA GLN A 158 7.82 6.15 4.42
C GLN A 158 8.37 6.69 3.10
N ASN A 159 9.08 7.82 3.12
CA ASN A 159 9.45 8.56 1.91
C ASN A 159 10.88 8.32 1.45
N VAL A 160 11.78 7.87 2.34
CA VAL A 160 13.20 7.65 2.00
C VAL A 160 13.55 6.17 2.06
N ILE A 161 13.25 5.51 3.18
CA ILE A 161 13.72 4.13 3.42
C ILE A 161 12.88 3.13 2.64
N LYS A 162 11.55 3.20 2.74
CA LYS A 162 10.64 2.27 2.06
C LYS A 162 10.88 2.21 0.54
N PRO A 163 10.94 3.31 -0.22
CA PRO A 163 11.16 3.25 -1.67
C PRO A 163 12.50 2.62 -2.04
N ARG A 164 13.56 2.92 -1.27
CA ARG A 164 14.88 2.31 -1.48
C ARG A 164 14.87 0.81 -1.26
N LEU A 165 14.22 0.34 -0.20
CA LEU A 165 14.08 -1.09 0.08
C LEU A 165 13.23 -1.80 -0.98
N GLN A 166 12.14 -1.18 -1.45
CA GLN A 166 11.28 -1.72 -2.50
C GLN A 166 11.99 -1.82 -3.86
N SER A 167 13.02 -1.01 -4.10
CA SER A 167 13.81 -1.06 -5.34
C SER A 167 14.81 -2.23 -5.40
N LEU A 168 15.04 -2.94 -4.29
CA LEU A 168 15.98 -4.05 -4.23
C LEU A 168 15.41 -5.29 -4.94
N PRO A 169 16.24 -6.02 -5.72
CA PRO A 169 15.79 -7.25 -6.37
C PRO A 169 15.36 -8.29 -5.34
N GLY A 170 14.13 -8.77 -5.47
CA GLY A 170 13.52 -9.74 -4.55
C GLY A 170 12.63 -9.14 -3.45
N ALA A 171 12.59 -7.82 -3.29
CA ALA A 171 11.67 -7.15 -2.36
C ALA A 171 10.28 -7.01 -3.00
N ALA A 172 9.29 -7.77 -2.53
CA ALA A 172 7.95 -7.77 -3.11
C ALA A 172 7.04 -6.66 -2.54
N ASP A 173 7.10 -6.42 -1.23
CA ASP A 173 6.38 -5.35 -0.55
C ASP A 173 7.17 -4.91 0.69
N VAL A 174 7.03 -3.66 1.11
CA VAL A 174 7.62 -3.17 2.37
C VAL A 174 6.51 -2.49 3.16
N ARG A 175 6.17 -3.10 4.29
CA ARG A 175 5.08 -2.66 5.17
C ARG A 175 5.67 -1.97 6.38
N ILE A 176 5.10 -0.81 6.73
CA ILE A 176 5.50 -0.05 7.91
C ILE A 176 4.46 -0.29 9.01
N TYR A 177 4.94 -0.48 10.23
CA TYR A 177 4.16 -0.76 11.41
C TYR A 177 4.51 0.25 12.51
N GLY A 178 3.46 0.76 13.18
CA GLY A 178 3.61 1.79 14.20
C GLY A 178 3.97 3.17 13.63
N ASP A 179 3.73 3.40 12.34
CA ASP A 179 3.91 4.70 11.72
C ASP A 179 2.88 5.71 12.23
N ARG A 180 3.36 6.93 12.46
CA ARG A 180 2.57 8.11 12.83
C ARG A 180 2.60 9.10 11.69
N LYS A 181 1.72 8.90 10.72
CA LYS A 181 1.59 9.81 9.58
C LYS A 181 1.05 11.16 10.04
N TYR A 182 1.66 12.22 9.54
CA TYR A 182 1.16 13.58 9.69
C TYR A 182 -0.27 13.69 9.15
N SER A 183 -1.19 14.18 9.99
CA SER A 183 -2.59 14.40 9.64
C SER A 183 -3.09 15.65 10.35
N MET A 184 -3.76 16.53 9.60
CA MET A 184 -4.49 17.64 10.19
C MET A 184 -5.76 17.13 10.86
N ARG A 185 -5.90 17.40 12.15
CA ARG A 185 -7.05 17.00 12.96
C ARG A 185 -7.90 18.23 13.22
N ILE A 186 -9.18 18.14 12.88
CA ILE A 186 -10.17 19.19 13.12
C ILE A 186 -11.15 18.66 14.16
N TRP A 187 -11.02 19.15 15.39
CA TRP A 187 -11.88 18.78 16.51
C TRP A 187 -13.09 19.70 16.57
N LEU A 188 -14.22 19.19 16.08
CA LEU A 188 -15.47 19.94 15.99
C LEU A 188 -16.17 20.05 17.34
N ASP A 189 -16.63 21.24 17.71
CA ASP A 189 -17.51 21.47 18.86
C ASP A 189 -18.97 21.39 18.40
N THR A 190 -19.69 20.35 18.86
CA THR A 190 -21.08 20.11 18.46
C THR A 190 -22.03 21.21 18.91
N TYR A 191 -21.75 21.88 20.04
CA TYR A 191 -22.60 22.95 20.54
C TYR A 191 -22.45 24.22 19.70
N LYS A 192 -21.21 24.55 19.32
CA LYS A 192 -20.94 25.70 18.44
C LYS A 192 -21.46 25.46 17.03
N LEU A 193 -21.29 24.25 16.49
CA LEU A 193 -21.90 23.85 15.21
C LEU A 193 -23.41 24.08 15.22
N ALA A 194 -24.11 23.59 16.25
CA ALA A 194 -25.55 23.76 16.38
C ALA A 194 -25.97 25.23 16.54
N ALA A 195 -25.21 26.03 17.31
CA ALA A 195 -25.47 27.47 17.47
C ALA A 195 -25.35 28.26 16.15
N HIS A 196 -24.53 27.77 15.22
CA HIS A 196 -24.37 28.31 13.89
C HIS A 196 -25.28 27.65 12.84
N GLY A 197 -26.09 26.65 13.21
CA GLY A 197 -26.94 25.92 12.27
C GLY A 197 -26.17 25.07 11.26
N LEU A 198 -24.91 24.76 11.53
CA LEU A 198 -24.01 24.02 10.63
C LEU A 198 -23.96 22.55 10.99
N THR A 199 -23.83 21.69 9.98
CA THR A 199 -23.65 20.25 10.15
C THR A 199 -22.19 19.83 9.95
N VAL A 200 -21.85 18.61 10.37
CA VAL A 200 -20.50 18.04 10.14
C VAL A 200 -20.22 17.93 8.63
N GLN A 201 -21.24 17.61 7.84
CA GLN A 201 -21.17 17.50 6.39
C GLN A 201 -20.84 18.84 5.72
N ASP A 202 -21.34 19.96 6.26
CA ASP A 202 -21.01 21.29 5.74
C ASP A 202 -19.52 21.61 5.94
N VAL A 203 -18.96 21.22 7.09
CA VAL A 203 -17.52 21.36 7.34
C VAL A 203 -16.69 20.49 6.42
N GLU A 204 -17.08 19.22 6.25
CA GLU A 204 -16.39 18.30 5.34
C GLU A 204 -16.38 18.85 3.90
N ARG A 205 -17.53 19.33 3.41
CA ARG A 205 -17.63 19.95 2.10
C ARG A 205 -16.75 21.19 1.98
N ALA A 206 -16.78 22.09 2.96
CA ALA A 206 -15.97 23.31 2.94
C ALA A 206 -14.46 23.01 2.89
N VAL A 207 -14.00 22.00 3.64
CA VAL A 207 -12.60 21.54 3.59
C VAL A 207 -12.28 20.95 2.22
N GLN A 208 -13.16 20.13 1.64
CA GLN A 208 -12.96 19.55 0.32
C GLN A 208 -12.95 20.59 -0.81
N GLU A 209 -13.73 21.67 -0.70
CA GLU A 209 -13.81 22.72 -1.72
C GLU A 209 -12.64 23.72 -1.66
N GLN A 210 -12.08 23.96 -0.47
CA GLN A 210 -11.00 24.94 -0.27
C GLN A 210 -9.60 24.33 -0.20
N ASN A 211 -9.47 23.01 -0.04
CA ASN A 211 -8.20 22.30 -0.07
C ASN A 211 -8.01 21.55 -1.40
N LEU A 212 -8.10 22.28 -2.52
CA LEU A 212 -7.92 21.76 -3.87
C LEU A 212 -6.70 22.41 -4.50
N GLU A 213 -5.83 21.61 -5.11
CA GLU A 213 -4.74 22.12 -5.94
C GLU A 213 -5.28 22.34 -7.35
N VAL A 214 -5.70 23.57 -7.65
CA VAL A 214 -6.26 23.91 -8.96
C VAL A 214 -5.15 24.41 -9.89
N PRO A 215 -4.90 23.77 -11.04
CA PRO A 215 -3.96 24.29 -12.03
C PRO A 215 -4.50 25.60 -12.60
N ALA A 216 -3.77 26.70 -12.42
CA ALA A 216 -4.20 28.03 -12.86
C ALA A 216 -3.92 28.31 -14.35
N GLY A 217 -3.49 27.29 -15.10
CA GLY A 217 -3.32 27.35 -16.55
C GLY A 217 -2.03 28.07 -16.98
N ARG A 218 -2.10 28.70 -18.15
CA ARG A 218 -0.97 29.40 -18.76
C ARG A 218 -1.40 30.75 -19.31
N ILE A 219 -0.51 31.74 -19.22
CA ILE A 219 -0.66 33.05 -19.82
C ILE A 219 0.30 33.12 -21.01
N GLU A 220 -0.24 33.31 -22.21
CA GLU A 220 0.55 33.56 -23.42
C GLU A 220 0.68 35.07 -23.63
N THR A 221 1.93 35.55 -23.74
CA THR A 221 2.28 36.94 -24.10
C THR A 221 3.08 36.93 -25.41
N ARG A 222 3.25 38.08 -26.08
CA ARG A 222 3.97 38.24 -27.37
C ARG A 222 5.44 37.77 -27.32
N GLY A 223 5.65 36.45 -27.34
CA GLY A 223 6.94 35.77 -27.34
C GLY A 223 7.28 34.95 -26.09
N ARG A 224 6.38 34.82 -25.10
CA ARG A 224 6.62 34.01 -23.87
C ARG A 224 5.34 33.35 -23.38
N GLU A 225 5.47 32.11 -22.92
CA GLU A 225 4.43 31.35 -22.23
C GLU A 225 4.81 31.31 -20.74
N LEU A 226 3.93 31.80 -19.87
CA LEU A 226 4.11 31.77 -18.42
C LEU A 226 3.10 30.81 -17.82
N SER A 227 3.58 29.74 -17.18
CA SER A 227 2.71 28.85 -16.41
C SER A 227 2.30 29.55 -15.11
N VAL A 228 1.00 29.56 -14.82
CA VAL A 228 0.45 30.09 -13.57
C VAL A 228 0.11 28.91 -12.68
N ILE A 229 0.64 28.93 -11.46
CA ILE A 229 0.37 27.93 -10.43
C ILE A 229 -0.31 28.67 -9.28
N ALA A 230 -1.54 28.27 -8.94
CA ALA A 230 -2.23 28.79 -7.77
C ALA A 230 -1.93 27.88 -6.58
N MET A 231 -1.14 28.38 -5.62
CA MET A 231 -0.89 27.70 -4.35
C MET A 231 -2.16 27.77 -3.50
N THR A 232 -3.05 26.81 -3.72
CA THR A 232 -4.40 26.72 -3.10
C THR A 232 -4.50 25.57 -2.10
N ASN A 233 -3.44 24.77 -1.97
CA ASN A 233 -3.34 23.70 -1.00
C ASN A 233 -3.04 24.25 0.40
N LEU A 234 -3.71 23.70 1.41
CA LEU A 234 -3.52 24.07 2.81
C LEU A 234 -2.51 23.12 3.46
N THR A 235 -1.50 23.66 4.11
CA THR A 235 -0.37 22.93 4.70
C THR A 235 -0.16 23.24 6.18
N GLU A 236 -0.52 24.43 6.65
CA GLU A 236 -0.38 24.84 8.04
C GLU A 236 -1.71 24.80 8.80
N PRO A 237 -1.73 24.52 10.12
CA PRO A 237 -2.98 24.48 10.89
C PRO A 237 -3.77 25.80 10.80
N LYS A 238 -3.06 26.94 10.75
CA LYS A 238 -3.64 28.27 10.61
C LYS A 238 -4.41 28.47 9.30
N GLU A 239 -4.00 27.78 8.23
CA GLU A 239 -4.67 27.86 6.94
C GLU A 239 -6.01 27.12 7.00
N PHE A 240 -6.02 25.94 7.63
CA PHE A 240 -7.25 25.18 7.91
C PHE A 240 -8.19 25.92 8.86
N GLU A 241 -7.66 26.61 9.88
CA GLU A 241 -8.46 27.45 10.79
C GLU A 241 -9.22 28.57 10.07
N ASN A 242 -8.67 29.06 8.94
CA ASN A 242 -9.23 30.16 8.18
C ASN A 242 -10.19 29.73 7.07
N ILE A 243 -10.41 28.43 6.88
CA ILE A 243 -11.43 27.91 5.95
C ILE A 243 -12.79 28.51 6.32
N ILE A 244 -13.46 29.06 5.32
CA ILE A 244 -14.77 29.70 5.46
C ILE A 244 -15.84 28.63 5.34
N LEU A 245 -16.71 28.52 6.34
CA LEU A 245 -17.80 27.56 6.38
C LEU A 245 -19.10 28.15 5.86
N GLU A 246 -19.36 29.40 6.21
CA GLU A 246 -20.59 30.09 5.83
C GLU A 246 -20.32 31.59 5.69
N THR A 247 -20.97 32.20 4.69
CA THR A 247 -21.04 33.65 4.55
C THR A 247 -22.45 34.09 4.93
N LYS A 248 -22.56 34.82 6.04
CA LYS A 248 -23.83 35.40 6.49
C LYS A 248 -24.24 36.56 5.59
N SER A 249 -25.54 36.77 5.45
CA SER A 249 -26.13 37.83 4.61
C SER A 249 -25.71 39.25 5.00
N ASN A 250 -25.16 39.44 6.20
CA ASN A 250 -24.65 40.70 6.72
C ASN A 250 -23.14 40.93 6.44
N GLY A 251 -22.50 40.07 5.65
CA GLY A 251 -21.07 40.14 5.33
C GLY A 251 -20.15 39.54 6.41
N GLY A 252 -20.71 38.89 7.44
CA GLY A 252 -19.94 38.10 8.40
C GLY A 252 -19.58 36.73 7.85
N PHE A 253 -18.42 36.19 8.23
CA PHE A 253 -17.98 34.84 7.86
C PHE A 253 -17.83 33.99 9.12
N VAL A 254 -18.26 32.73 9.05
CA VAL A 254 -17.96 31.73 10.07
C VAL A 254 -16.79 30.90 9.56
N ARG A 255 -15.73 30.79 10.36
CA ARG A 255 -14.52 30.02 10.02
C ARG A 255 -14.42 28.77 10.88
N ILE A 256 -13.58 27.82 10.46
CA ILE A 256 -13.33 26.60 11.24
C ILE A 256 -12.86 26.92 12.66
N LYS A 257 -11.97 27.91 12.84
CA LYS A 257 -11.51 28.31 14.18
C LYS A 257 -12.63 28.75 15.14
N ASP A 258 -13.76 29.19 14.61
CA ASP A 258 -14.87 29.66 15.44
C ASP A 258 -15.64 28.48 16.04
N ILE A 259 -15.60 27.32 15.38
CA ILE A 259 -16.39 26.12 15.74
C ILE A 259 -15.54 24.87 16.04
N ALA A 260 -14.22 24.94 15.86
CA ALA A 260 -13.33 23.78 15.96
C ALA A 260 -11.91 24.18 16.38
N ILE A 261 -11.18 23.20 16.91
CA ILE A 261 -9.73 23.30 17.18
C ILE A 261 -9.00 22.53 16.10
N VAL A 262 -8.03 23.16 15.43
CA VAL A 262 -7.20 22.51 14.41
C VAL A 262 -5.80 22.28 14.97
N GLU A 263 -5.32 21.04 14.88
CA GLU A 263 -3.97 20.68 15.28
C GLU A 263 -3.33 19.70 14.30
N LEU A 264 -1.99 19.76 14.23
CA LEU A 264 -1.22 18.76 13.51
C LEU A 264 -0.95 17.59 14.46
N GLY A 265 -1.39 16.39 14.08
CA GLY A 265 -1.22 15.20 14.89
C GLY A 265 -1.04 13.93 14.06
N PRO A 266 -0.92 12.76 14.71
CA PRO A 266 -0.87 11.48 14.04
C PRO A 266 -2.24 11.05 13.47
N GLU A 267 -2.25 10.42 12.29
CA GLU A 267 -3.47 9.85 11.66
C GLU A 267 -4.10 8.76 12.55
N ASP A 268 -3.29 7.82 13.04
CA ASP A 268 -3.74 6.68 13.84
C ASP A 268 -2.80 6.50 15.04
N GLU A 269 -3.31 6.70 16.25
CA GLU A 269 -2.56 6.48 17.50
C GLU A 269 -2.70 5.07 18.04
N ARG A 270 -3.63 4.28 17.51
CA ARG A 270 -3.98 2.95 18.05
C ARG A 270 -2.91 1.91 17.74
N ARG A 271 -2.06 2.16 16.74
CA ARG A 271 -0.98 1.25 16.35
C ARG A 271 0.32 1.70 16.98
N VAL A 272 0.88 0.82 17.81
CA VAL A 272 2.14 1.08 18.50
C VAL A 272 3.10 -0.06 18.19
N ALA A 273 4.28 0.28 17.68
CA ALA A 273 5.41 -0.63 17.62
C ALA A 273 6.43 -0.22 18.69
N ARG A 274 7.05 -1.21 19.33
CA ARG A 274 8.10 -0.99 20.33
C ARG A 274 9.28 -1.91 20.08
N TYR A 275 10.48 -1.39 20.29
CA TYR A 275 11.71 -2.15 20.28
C TYR A 275 12.45 -1.94 21.60
N LYS A 276 12.73 -3.04 22.30
CA LYS A 276 13.33 -3.01 23.66
C LYS A 276 12.63 -2.04 24.61
N GLY A 277 11.30 -2.00 24.57
CA GLY A 277 10.46 -1.16 25.43
C GLY A 277 10.29 0.31 24.98
N ARG A 278 11.02 0.75 23.94
CA ARG A 278 10.92 2.13 23.41
C ARG A 278 9.99 2.19 22.20
N PRO A 279 9.19 3.26 22.03
CA PRO A 279 8.41 3.48 20.80
C PRO A 279 9.33 3.47 19.57
N SER A 280 8.93 2.77 18.53
CA SER A 280 9.75 2.58 17.34
C SER A 280 8.89 2.41 16.10
N ILE A 281 9.51 2.49 14.93
CA ILE A 281 8.85 2.21 13.65
C ILE A 281 9.46 0.96 13.05
N ALA A 282 8.64 -0.07 12.86
CA ALA A 282 9.10 -1.32 12.28
C ALA A 282 8.77 -1.36 10.78
N LEU A 283 9.75 -1.71 9.95
CA LEU A 283 9.58 -2.05 8.54
C LEU A 283 9.70 -3.56 8.41
N GLY A 284 8.67 -4.17 7.83
CA GLY A 284 8.69 -5.55 7.40
C GLY A 284 8.90 -5.63 5.89
N ILE A 285 9.92 -6.37 5.47
CA ILE A 285 10.27 -6.69 4.07
C ILE A 285 9.89 -8.13 3.79
#